data_AF-A0AAX1Q6A7-F1
#
_entry.id   AF-A0AAX1Q6A7-F1
#
_cell.length_a   1.000
_cell.length_b   1.000
_cell.length_c   1.000
_cell.angle_alpha   90.00
_cell.angle_beta   90.00
_cell.angle_gamma   90.00
#
_symmetry.space_group_name_H-M   'P 1'
#
loop_
_entity.id
_entity.type
_entity.pdbx_description
1 polymer ?
#
loop_
_entity_poly.entity_id
_entity_poly.type
_entity_poly.pdbx_seq_one_letter_code
_entity_poly.pdbx_strand_id
1 'polypeptide(L)'
;MSLIGAFVGAVIAQVLSHWFSVRREKSKSNKEIYQEFVYPFLTEVILFYETETDFRRGHDVEKEIPISGVIEKMSKKISYGNTKLMSAFHSYKSSSYFFDGRGYGQERELIKLLFWYLDCVVNVLNKLPKKDKETIHKVKDIQKHYGIWYLVFEKLDSYEDAVKFMQLKDSFPKCYMKNLSIDDLHWIIDSNPKDFHERVQEFLENFINMTDVELEEENQSIEEGSAFYTLKKVLKDYREINYKV
;
A
#
# COMPACT_ATOMS: atom_id res chain seq x y z
N MET A 1 -38.91 -10.21 -47.38
CA MET A 1 -38.38 -9.30 -46.32
C MET A 1 -38.02 -10.01 -45.01
N SER A 2 -38.48 -11.23 -44.73
CA SER A 2 -38.19 -11.95 -43.47
C SER A 2 -36.74 -12.46 -43.33
N LEU A 3 -36.09 -12.86 -44.43
CA LEU A 3 -34.73 -13.43 -44.40
C LEU A 3 -33.66 -12.41 -43.95
N ILE A 4 -33.76 -11.17 -44.42
CA ILE A 4 -32.82 -10.09 -44.05
C ILE A 4 -33.02 -9.72 -42.58
N GLY A 5 -34.27 -9.62 -42.10
CA GLY A 5 -34.57 -9.38 -40.70
C GLY A 5 -34.07 -10.49 -39.77
N ALA A 6 -34.22 -11.76 -40.18
CA ALA A 6 -33.71 -12.91 -39.44
C ALA A 6 -32.17 -12.93 -39.39
N PHE A 7 -31.51 -12.60 -40.50
CA PHE A 7 -30.05 -12.53 -40.57
C PHE A 7 -29.48 -11.42 -39.69
N VAL A 8 -30.05 -10.21 -39.76
CA VAL A 8 -29.65 -9.08 -38.90
C VAL A 8 -29.90 -9.41 -37.42
N GLY A 9 -31.04 -10.02 -37.11
CA GLY A 9 -31.35 -10.50 -35.76
C GLY A 9 -30.34 -11.52 -35.23
N ALA A 10 -29.93 -12.48 -36.07
CA ALA A 10 -28.93 -13.49 -35.70
C ALA A 10 -27.55 -12.88 -35.43
N VAL A 11 -27.11 -11.91 -36.26
CA VAL A 11 -25.82 -11.22 -36.06
C VAL A 11 -25.82 -10.42 -34.75
N ILE A 12 -26.89 -9.66 -34.47
CA ILE A 12 -27.03 -8.90 -33.22
C ILE A 12 -27.04 -9.85 -32.02
N ALA A 13 -27.79 -10.95 -32.09
CA ALA A 13 -27.85 -11.94 -31.03
C ALA A 13 -26.48 -12.58 -30.76
N GLN A 14 -25.70 -12.88 -31.81
CA GLN A 14 -24.37 -13.45 -31.68
C GLN A 14 -23.38 -12.48 -31.03
N VAL A 15 -23.41 -11.19 -31.42
CA VAL A 15 -22.57 -10.15 -30.81
C VAL A 15 -22.90 -9.96 -29.33
N LEU A 16 -24.20 -9.88 -28.99
CA LEU A 16 -24.63 -9.74 -27.60
C LEU A 16 -24.26 -10.98 -26.77
N SER A 17 -24.47 -12.19 -27.31
CA SER A 17 -24.11 -13.44 -26.66
C SER A 17 -22.61 -13.51 -26.35
N HIS A 18 -21.76 -13.17 -27.32
CA HIS A 18 -20.32 -13.13 -27.11
C HIS A 18 -19.93 -12.11 -26.03
N TRP A 19 -20.50 -10.90 -26.07
CA TRP A 19 -20.25 -9.87 -25.05
C TRP A 19 -20.66 -10.32 -23.65
N PHE A 20 -21.83 -10.96 -23.50
CA PHE A 20 -22.27 -11.53 -22.23
C PHE A 20 -21.37 -12.67 -21.75
N SER A 21 -20.90 -13.54 -22.66
CA SER A 21 -19.97 -14.63 -22.33
C SER A 21 -18.66 -14.08 -21.78
N VAL A 22 -18.03 -13.14 -22.49
CA VAL A 22 -16.78 -12.49 -22.06
C VAL A 22 -16.95 -11.80 -20.71
N ARG A 23 -18.07 -11.09 -20.49
CA ARG A 23 -18.37 -10.45 -19.20
C ARG A 23 -18.52 -11.48 -18.08
N ARG A 24 -19.16 -12.61 -18.35
CA ARG A 24 -19.36 -13.71 -17.38
C ARG A 24 -18.04 -14.37 -17.02
N GLU A 25 -17.17 -14.64 -18.00
CA GLU A 25 -15.84 -15.20 -17.79
C GLU A 25 -14.96 -14.28 -16.94
N LYS A 26 -14.91 -12.98 -17.26
CA LYS A 26 -14.19 -11.99 -16.44
C LYS A 26 -14.72 -11.94 -15.01
N SER A 27 -16.04 -11.96 -14.84
CA SER A 27 -16.67 -11.98 -13.50
C SER A 27 -16.31 -13.26 -12.72
N LYS A 28 -16.28 -14.42 -13.39
CA LYS A 28 -15.87 -15.70 -12.80
C LYS A 28 -14.40 -15.63 -12.36
N SER A 29 -13.51 -15.15 -13.22
CA SER A 29 -12.09 -15.00 -12.93
C SER A 29 -11.84 -14.05 -11.75
N ASN A 30 -12.50 -12.89 -11.68
CA ASN A 30 -12.35 -11.98 -10.54
C ASN A 30 -12.86 -12.58 -9.22
N LYS A 31 -13.93 -13.37 -9.26
CA LYS A 31 -14.42 -14.09 -8.07
C LYS A 31 -13.43 -15.15 -7.61
N GLU A 32 -12.83 -15.87 -8.54
CA GLU A 32 -11.80 -16.87 -8.24
C GLU A 32 -10.57 -16.20 -7.60
N ILE A 33 -10.05 -15.11 -8.18
CA ILE A 33 -8.96 -14.33 -7.57
C ILE A 33 -9.35 -13.87 -6.15
N TYR A 34 -10.57 -13.38 -5.98
CA TYR A 34 -11.04 -12.95 -4.66
C TYR A 34 -11.03 -14.10 -3.65
N GLN A 35 -11.60 -15.26 -4.01
CA GLN A 35 -11.72 -16.42 -3.12
C GLN A 35 -10.38 -17.07 -2.82
N GLU A 36 -9.52 -17.17 -3.82
CA GLU A 36 -8.25 -17.91 -3.71
C GLU A 36 -7.11 -17.04 -3.19
N PHE A 37 -7.13 -15.73 -3.41
CA PHE A 37 -6.00 -14.85 -3.14
C PHE A 37 -6.32 -13.64 -2.26
N VAL A 38 -7.46 -12.99 -2.42
CA VAL A 38 -7.80 -11.83 -1.58
C VAL A 38 -8.28 -12.27 -0.21
N TYR A 39 -9.40 -13.00 -0.18
CA TYR A 39 -10.08 -13.41 1.05
C TYR A 39 -9.18 -14.14 2.05
N PRO A 40 -8.28 -15.07 1.65
CA PRO A 40 -7.47 -15.82 2.60
C PRO A 40 -6.41 -15.01 3.34
N PHE A 41 -5.95 -13.87 2.79
CA PHE A 41 -4.79 -13.14 3.31
C PHE A 41 -5.11 -11.70 3.74
N LEU A 42 -6.19 -11.11 3.24
CA LEU A 42 -6.50 -9.69 3.46
C LEU A 42 -6.56 -9.33 4.96
N THR A 43 -7.26 -10.15 5.75
CA THR A 43 -7.41 -9.93 7.19
C THR A 43 -6.07 -9.92 7.90
N GLU A 44 -5.19 -10.90 7.61
CA GLU A 44 -3.88 -11.00 8.25
C GLU A 44 -2.99 -9.81 7.88
N VAL A 45 -3.06 -9.32 6.63
CA VAL A 45 -2.30 -8.13 6.19
C VAL A 45 -2.80 -6.85 6.85
N ILE A 46 -4.12 -6.68 7.01
CA ILE A 46 -4.68 -5.52 7.72
C ILE A 46 -4.27 -5.58 9.20
N LEU A 47 -4.46 -6.74 9.83
CA LEU A 47 -4.14 -6.93 11.24
C LEU A 47 -2.65 -6.74 11.52
N PHE A 48 -1.76 -7.18 10.62
CA PHE A 48 -0.32 -6.95 10.78
C PHE A 48 -0.01 -5.46 10.94
N TYR A 49 -0.58 -4.60 10.09
CA TYR A 49 -0.43 -3.15 10.27
C TYR A 49 -1.00 -2.68 11.61
N GLU A 50 -2.23 -3.09 11.92
CA GLU A 50 -2.92 -2.65 13.15
C GLU A 50 -2.12 -3.05 14.40
N THR A 51 -1.55 -4.25 14.45
CA THR A 51 -0.77 -4.75 15.60
C THR A 51 0.65 -4.21 15.65
N GLU A 52 1.34 -4.11 14.51
CA GLU A 52 2.75 -3.68 14.48
C GLU A 52 2.88 -2.19 14.81
N THR A 53 1.85 -1.40 14.47
CA THR A 53 1.79 0.05 14.69
C THR A 53 0.93 0.43 15.90
N ASP A 54 0.60 -0.52 16.76
CA ASP A 54 -0.13 -0.23 18.00
C ASP A 54 0.82 0.39 19.03
N PHE A 55 0.42 1.50 19.66
CA PHE A 55 1.22 2.20 20.67
C PHE A 55 1.48 1.32 21.91
N ARG A 56 0.58 0.40 22.20
CA ARG A 56 0.60 -0.52 23.33
C ARG A 56 0.79 -1.97 22.89
N ARG A 57 1.50 -2.21 21.79
CA ARG A 57 1.75 -3.57 21.26
C ARG A 57 2.15 -4.60 22.34
N GLY A 58 2.97 -4.24 23.33
CA GLY A 58 3.37 -5.15 24.42
C GLY A 58 2.30 -5.44 25.49
N HIS A 59 1.18 -4.72 25.47
CA HIS A 59 0.10 -4.79 26.46
C HIS A 59 -1.26 -5.14 25.85
N ASP A 60 -1.62 -4.53 24.73
CA ASP A 60 -2.96 -4.60 24.13
C ASP A 60 -3.04 -5.63 22.98
N VAL A 61 -1.90 -6.09 22.46
CA VAL A 61 -1.86 -7.11 21.39
C VAL A 61 -1.65 -8.50 22.00
N GLU A 62 -2.72 -9.28 22.07
CA GLU A 62 -2.68 -10.65 22.60
C GLU A 62 -1.99 -11.65 21.65
N LYS A 63 -1.91 -11.33 20.35
CA LYS A 63 -1.39 -12.24 19.33
C LYS A 63 -0.70 -11.48 18.20
N GLU A 64 0.56 -11.83 17.96
CA GLU A 64 1.30 -11.36 16.79
C GLU A 64 0.90 -12.12 15.53
N ILE A 65 0.87 -11.42 14.40
CA ILE A 65 0.63 -12.02 13.09
C ILE A 65 1.96 -12.58 12.55
N PRO A 66 2.08 -13.89 12.29
CA PRO A 66 3.29 -14.48 11.71
C PRO A 66 3.36 -14.16 10.21
N ILE A 67 3.61 -12.88 9.89
CA ILE A 67 3.47 -12.32 8.54
C ILE A 67 4.34 -13.05 7.52
N SER A 68 5.54 -13.51 7.90
CA SER A 68 6.41 -14.31 7.02
C SER A 68 5.73 -15.58 6.50
N GLY A 69 4.98 -16.28 7.35
CA GLY A 69 4.20 -17.46 6.97
C GLY A 69 3.01 -17.12 6.06
N VAL A 70 2.41 -15.93 6.24
CA VAL A 70 1.38 -15.40 5.35
C VAL A 70 1.97 -15.14 3.96
N ILE A 71 3.12 -14.44 3.90
CA ILE A 71 3.82 -14.16 2.64
C ILE A 71 4.23 -15.46 1.93
N GLU A 72 4.69 -16.48 2.65
CA GLU A 72 5.02 -17.78 2.04
C GLU A 72 3.80 -18.41 1.36
N LYS A 73 2.64 -18.43 2.04
CA LYS A 73 1.38 -18.94 1.49
C LYS A 73 0.90 -18.10 0.30
N MET A 74 1.01 -16.78 0.39
CA MET A 74 0.69 -15.87 -0.72
C MET A 74 1.58 -16.15 -1.93
N SER A 75 2.87 -16.40 -1.74
CA SER A 75 3.81 -16.66 -2.83
C SER A 75 3.44 -17.89 -3.66
N LYS A 76 2.79 -18.91 -3.05
CA LYS A 76 2.29 -20.10 -3.74
C LYS A 76 1.10 -19.80 -4.66
N LYS A 77 0.45 -18.65 -4.47
CA LYS A 77 -0.71 -18.19 -5.23
C LYS A 77 -0.45 -16.90 -6.02
N ILE A 78 0.83 -16.54 -6.20
CA ILE A 78 1.25 -15.27 -6.81
C ILE A 78 0.78 -15.10 -8.27
N SER A 79 0.41 -16.18 -8.96
CA SER A 79 -0.18 -16.14 -10.30
C SER A 79 -1.50 -15.37 -10.38
N TYR A 80 -2.18 -15.15 -9.25
CA TYR A 80 -3.37 -14.31 -9.16
C TYR A 80 -3.05 -12.81 -8.97
N GLY A 81 -1.79 -12.47 -8.70
CA GLY A 81 -1.32 -11.10 -8.51
C GLY A 81 -1.09 -10.33 -9.82
N ASN A 82 -0.91 -9.01 -9.71
CA ASN A 82 -0.47 -8.18 -10.83
C ASN A 82 1.07 -8.15 -10.93
N THR A 83 1.61 -7.61 -12.02
CA THR A 83 3.06 -7.54 -12.27
C THR A 83 3.83 -6.77 -11.20
N LYS A 84 3.23 -5.72 -10.63
CA LYS A 84 3.84 -4.95 -9.53
C LYS A 84 4.00 -5.80 -8.27
N LEU A 85 2.96 -6.53 -7.90
CA LEU A 85 3.01 -7.47 -6.77
C LEU A 85 4.03 -8.59 -7.02
N MET A 86 4.08 -9.15 -8.22
CA MET A 86 5.09 -10.16 -8.59
C MET A 86 6.51 -9.62 -8.44
N SER A 87 6.75 -8.38 -8.89
CA SER A 87 8.04 -7.69 -8.74
C SER A 87 8.39 -7.49 -7.26
N ALA A 88 7.44 -7.03 -6.44
CA ALA A 88 7.64 -6.83 -5.01
C ALA A 88 7.94 -8.15 -4.27
N PHE A 89 7.28 -9.25 -4.65
CA PHE A 89 7.62 -10.59 -4.15
C PHE A 89 9.04 -11.01 -4.51
N HIS A 90 9.47 -10.73 -5.73
CA HIS A 90 10.83 -11.02 -6.16
C HIS A 90 11.85 -10.20 -5.35
N SER A 91 11.61 -8.91 -5.14
CA SER A 91 12.48 -8.04 -4.33
C SER A 91 12.55 -8.51 -2.88
N TYR A 92 11.42 -8.81 -2.25
CA TYR A 92 11.35 -9.36 -0.90
C TYR A 92 12.10 -10.69 -0.74
N LYS A 93 11.97 -11.60 -1.71
CA LYS A 93 12.76 -12.84 -1.67
C LYS A 93 14.24 -12.54 -1.88
N SER A 94 14.59 -11.68 -2.83
CA SER A 94 15.97 -11.35 -3.14
C SER A 94 16.70 -10.69 -1.97
N SER A 95 16.04 -9.83 -1.20
CA SER A 95 16.65 -9.19 -0.02
C SER A 95 17.01 -10.18 1.09
N SER A 96 16.41 -11.37 1.12
CA SER A 96 16.83 -12.45 2.03
C SER A 96 18.10 -13.19 1.58
N TYR A 97 18.49 -13.07 0.31
CA TYR A 97 19.66 -13.75 -0.27
C TYR A 97 20.84 -12.81 -0.52
N PHE A 98 20.58 -11.53 -0.77
CA PHE A 98 21.59 -10.55 -1.11
C PHE A 98 21.68 -9.49 -0.02
N PHE A 99 22.87 -9.36 0.56
CA PHE A 99 23.18 -8.27 1.47
C PHE A 99 23.30 -6.96 0.67
N ASP A 100 22.41 -6.01 0.91
CA ASP A 100 22.34 -4.72 0.22
C ASP A 100 23.19 -3.63 0.90
N GLY A 101 23.90 -3.98 1.98
CA GLY A 101 24.71 -3.04 2.76
C GLY A 101 23.90 -2.14 3.69
N ARG A 102 22.57 -2.26 3.69
CA ARG A 102 21.67 -1.55 4.60
C ARG A 102 21.12 -2.55 5.63
N GLY A 103 20.99 -2.12 6.87
CA GLY A 103 20.25 -2.93 7.85
C GLY A 103 18.79 -3.08 7.39
N TYR A 104 18.15 -4.20 7.73
CA TYR A 104 16.70 -4.37 7.59
C TYR A 104 16.12 -4.28 6.17
N GLY A 105 16.89 -4.67 5.14
CA GLY A 105 16.42 -4.69 3.75
C GLY A 105 15.20 -5.60 3.53
N GLN A 106 15.07 -6.68 4.31
CA GLN A 106 13.94 -7.59 4.19
C GLN A 106 12.63 -7.00 4.71
N GLU A 107 12.66 -6.30 5.85
CA GLU A 107 11.53 -5.61 6.45
C GLU A 107 11.03 -4.47 5.56
N ARG A 108 11.97 -3.76 4.93
CA ARG A 108 11.65 -2.69 3.97
C ARG A 108 10.88 -3.23 2.77
N GLU A 109 11.39 -4.29 2.16
CA GLU A 109 10.73 -4.94 1.03
C GLU A 109 9.42 -5.62 1.44
N LEU A 110 9.29 -6.07 2.69
CA LEU A 110 8.02 -6.58 3.23
C LEU A 110 6.95 -5.50 3.22
N ILE A 111 7.22 -4.31 3.77
CA ILE A 111 6.25 -3.21 3.81
C ILE A 111 5.83 -2.82 2.38
N LYS A 112 6.80 -2.73 1.47
CA LYS A 112 6.54 -2.46 0.04
C LYS A 112 5.67 -3.54 -0.62
N LEU A 113 5.92 -4.81 -0.32
CA LEU A 113 5.13 -5.93 -0.81
C LEU A 113 3.68 -5.82 -0.32
N LEU A 114 3.47 -5.54 0.96
CA LEU A 114 2.13 -5.39 1.54
C LEU A 114 1.36 -4.22 0.93
N PHE A 115 2.03 -3.10 0.63
CA PHE A 115 1.46 -1.99 -0.13
C PHE A 115 0.92 -2.45 -1.50
N TRP A 116 1.75 -3.15 -2.30
CA TRP A 116 1.35 -3.64 -3.62
C TRP A 116 0.33 -4.78 -3.57
N TYR A 117 0.31 -5.56 -2.48
CA TYR A 117 -0.74 -6.54 -2.25
C TYR A 117 -2.10 -5.84 -2.10
N LEU A 118 -2.17 -4.79 -1.29
CA LEU A 118 -3.42 -4.05 -1.11
C LEU A 118 -3.85 -3.33 -2.39
N ASP A 119 -2.92 -2.84 -3.22
CA ASP A 119 -3.25 -2.37 -4.58
C ASP A 119 -3.95 -3.46 -5.39
N CYS A 120 -3.39 -4.67 -5.40
CA CYS A 120 -3.99 -5.82 -6.09
C CYS A 120 -5.40 -6.12 -5.54
N VAL A 121 -5.57 -6.11 -4.20
CA VAL A 121 -6.86 -6.31 -3.54
C VAL A 121 -7.88 -5.26 -3.97
N VAL A 122 -7.54 -3.97 -3.91
CA VAL A 122 -8.43 -2.86 -4.32
C VAL A 122 -8.85 -3.03 -5.77
N ASN A 123 -7.93 -3.42 -6.65
CA ASN A 123 -8.20 -3.67 -8.05
C ASN A 123 -9.19 -4.84 -8.27
N VAL A 124 -9.08 -5.91 -7.48
CA VAL A 124 -10.00 -7.05 -7.54
C VAL A 124 -11.37 -6.68 -6.98
N LEU A 125 -11.43 -6.07 -5.80
CA LEU A 125 -12.70 -5.67 -5.16
C LEU A 125 -13.51 -4.71 -6.03
N ASN A 126 -12.84 -3.78 -6.72
CA ASN A 126 -13.50 -2.86 -7.66
C ASN A 126 -14.10 -3.54 -8.90
N LYS A 127 -13.65 -4.75 -9.24
CA LYS A 127 -14.13 -5.53 -10.39
C LYS A 127 -15.19 -6.56 -10.01
N LEU A 128 -15.50 -6.72 -8.71
CA LEU A 128 -16.57 -7.60 -8.26
C LEU A 128 -17.96 -7.05 -8.63
N PRO A 129 -18.96 -7.91 -8.92
CA PRO A 129 -20.31 -7.47 -9.26
C PRO A 129 -21.01 -6.68 -8.13
N LYS A 130 -20.74 -7.03 -6.88
CA LYS A 130 -21.21 -6.32 -5.69
C LYS A 130 -20.00 -5.68 -5.02
N LYS A 131 -19.92 -4.36 -5.06
CA LYS A 131 -18.81 -3.61 -4.46
C LYS A 131 -19.18 -3.25 -3.03
N ASP A 132 -18.41 -3.79 -2.09
CA ASP A 132 -18.40 -3.30 -0.73
C ASP A 132 -17.52 -2.05 -0.67
N LYS A 133 -18.16 -0.87 -0.73
CA LYS A 133 -17.45 0.42 -0.75
C LYS A 133 -16.73 0.69 0.56
N GLU A 134 -17.28 0.23 1.68
CA GLU A 134 -16.70 0.44 3.01
C GLU A 134 -15.43 -0.38 3.15
N THR A 135 -15.48 -1.67 2.82
CA THR A 135 -14.27 -2.51 2.79
C THR A 135 -13.22 -1.94 1.83
N ILE A 136 -13.60 -1.52 0.62
CA ILE A 136 -12.66 -0.90 -0.32
C ILE A 136 -12.03 0.36 0.29
N HIS A 137 -12.81 1.20 0.96
CA HIS A 137 -12.28 2.41 1.59
C HIS A 137 -11.30 2.07 2.72
N LYS A 138 -11.64 1.13 3.61
CA LYS A 138 -10.74 0.68 4.68
C LYS A 138 -9.44 0.12 4.10
N VAL A 139 -9.50 -0.74 3.08
CA VAL A 139 -8.31 -1.30 2.42
C VAL A 139 -7.44 -0.19 1.82
N LYS A 140 -8.05 0.80 1.16
CA LYS A 140 -7.34 1.95 0.60
C LYS A 140 -6.65 2.79 1.67
N ASP A 141 -7.32 3.04 2.79
CA ASP A 141 -6.72 3.80 3.88
C ASP A 141 -5.53 3.05 4.49
N ILE A 142 -5.66 1.76 4.76
CA ILE A 142 -4.53 0.94 5.24
C ILE A 142 -3.40 0.90 4.19
N GLN A 143 -3.72 0.83 2.90
CA GLN A 143 -2.73 0.92 1.83
C GLN A 143 -1.95 2.24 1.88
N LYS A 144 -2.62 3.38 2.11
CA LYS A 144 -1.92 4.68 2.27
C LYS A 144 -0.95 4.64 3.44
N HIS A 145 -1.35 4.06 4.56
CA HIS A 145 -0.48 3.94 5.73
C HIS A 145 0.75 3.06 5.46
N TYR A 146 0.60 1.93 4.76
CA TYR A 146 1.76 1.15 4.31
C TYR A 146 2.68 1.95 3.37
N GLY A 147 2.10 2.75 2.48
CA GLY A 147 2.87 3.64 1.61
C GLY A 147 3.69 4.64 2.41
N ILE A 148 3.06 5.37 3.34
CA ILE A 148 3.74 6.32 4.22
C ILE A 148 4.81 5.63 5.06
N TRP A 149 4.50 4.47 5.65
CA TRP A 149 5.44 3.69 6.44
C TRP A 149 6.69 3.32 5.64
N TYR A 150 6.51 2.83 4.40
CA TYR A 150 7.62 2.53 3.52
C TYR A 150 8.48 3.77 3.24
N LEU A 151 7.87 4.91 2.90
CA LEU A 151 8.59 6.15 2.60
C LEU A 151 9.36 6.69 3.81
N VAL A 152 8.75 6.64 5.00
CA VAL A 152 9.40 7.03 6.26
C VAL A 152 10.58 6.11 6.56
N PHE A 153 10.42 4.80 6.37
CA PHE A 153 11.50 3.84 6.58
C PHE A 153 12.65 4.07 5.57
N GLU A 154 12.34 4.36 4.31
CA GLU A 154 13.36 4.73 3.31
C GLU A 154 14.16 5.96 3.72
N LYS A 155 13.57 6.88 4.49
CA LYS A 155 14.23 8.09 4.96
C LYS A 155 15.00 7.90 6.28
N LEU A 156 14.42 7.18 7.23
CA LEU A 156 15.01 6.97 8.56
C LEU A 156 16.05 5.85 8.59
N ASP A 157 15.99 4.92 7.63
CA ASP A 157 16.83 3.72 7.57
C ASP A 157 16.77 2.84 8.84
N SER A 158 15.70 2.99 9.62
CA SER A 158 15.47 2.33 10.91
C SER A 158 14.04 1.81 10.98
N TYR A 159 13.88 0.49 11.08
CA TYR A 159 12.57 -0.14 11.19
C TYR A 159 11.85 0.31 12.47
N GLU A 160 12.57 0.33 13.59
CA GLU A 160 12.04 0.73 14.89
C GLU A 160 11.54 2.18 14.89
N ASP A 161 12.31 3.10 14.33
CA ASP A 161 11.90 4.51 14.31
C ASP A 161 10.76 4.77 13.32
N ALA A 162 10.70 4.01 12.23
CA ALA A 162 9.55 4.01 11.32
C ALA A 162 8.30 3.47 12.02
N VAL A 163 8.40 2.39 12.81
CA VAL A 163 7.29 1.87 13.62
C VAL A 163 6.82 2.91 14.65
N LYS A 164 7.75 3.53 15.40
CA LYS A 164 7.42 4.60 16.36
C LYS A 164 6.71 5.78 15.68
N PHE A 165 7.11 6.14 14.46
CA PHE A 165 6.41 7.15 13.67
C PHE A 165 4.98 6.70 13.33
N MET A 166 4.80 5.47 12.87
CA MET A 166 3.48 4.95 12.52
C MET A 166 2.56 4.73 13.73
N GLN A 167 3.10 4.58 14.94
CA GLN A 167 2.31 4.56 16.18
C GLN A 167 1.62 5.91 16.46
N LEU A 168 2.11 7.00 15.85
CA LEU A 168 1.53 8.34 15.94
C LEU A 168 0.53 8.63 14.80
N LYS A 169 -0.02 7.58 14.15
CA LYS A 169 -0.99 7.68 13.05
C LYS A 169 -2.23 8.53 13.38
N ASP A 170 -2.63 8.59 14.64
CA ASP A 170 -3.78 9.42 15.07
C ASP A 170 -3.47 10.92 15.01
N SER A 171 -2.19 11.29 15.01
CA SER A 171 -1.69 12.65 14.83
C SER A 171 -1.42 13.00 13.36
N PHE A 172 -1.71 12.10 12.41
CA PHE A 172 -1.49 12.38 10.99
C PHE A 172 -2.46 13.46 10.49
N PRO A 173 -2.05 14.30 9.52
CA PRO A 173 -2.86 15.42 9.04
C PRO A 173 -4.11 14.89 8.34
N LYS A 174 -5.27 15.04 8.98
CA LYS A 174 -6.55 14.44 8.59
C LYS A 174 -6.99 14.94 7.22
N CYS A 175 -6.84 16.24 6.95
CA CYS A 175 -7.21 16.83 5.66
C CYS A 175 -6.30 16.33 4.56
N TYR A 176 -5.00 16.26 4.83
CA TYR A 176 -4.02 15.74 3.89
C TYR A 176 -4.25 14.25 3.60
N MET A 177 -4.43 13.42 4.63
CA MET A 177 -4.68 11.97 4.52
C MET A 177 -5.94 11.65 3.73
N LYS A 178 -7.01 12.44 3.92
CA LYS A 178 -8.26 12.31 3.17
C LYS A 178 -8.05 12.56 1.67
N ASN A 179 -7.26 13.57 1.32
CA ASN A 179 -7.03 13.99 -0.06
C ASN A 179 -5.87 13.29 -0.75
N LEU A 180 -4.96 12.67 0.01
CA LEU A 180 -3.84 11.91 -0.51
C LEU A 180 -4.36 10.79 -1.41
N SER A 181 -3.99 10.82 -2.69
CA SER A 181 -4.37 9.77 -3.61
C SER A 181 -3.39 8.60 -3.51
N ILE A 182 -3.88 7.39 -3.76
CA ILE A 182 -3.02 6.21 -3.85
C ILE A 182 -2.12 6.31 -5.09
N ASP A 183 -2.55 7.01 -6.14
CA ASP A 183 -1.76 7.18 -7.35
C ASP A 183 -0.53 8.07 -7.12
N ASP A 184 -0.61 9.06 -6.23
CA ASP A 184 0.56 9.84 -5.79
C ASP A 184 1.59 8.93 -5.11
N LEU A 185 1.12 8.05 -4.21
CA LEU A 185 1.98 7.06 -3.56
C LEU A 185 2.55 6.04 -4.55
N HIS A 186 1.74 5.57 -5.52
CA HIS A 186 2.22 4.72 -6.61
C HIS A 186 3.36 5.39 -7.36
N TRP A 187 3.19 6.66 -7.72
CA TRP A 187 4.18 7.40 -8.47
C TRP A 187 5.50 7.56 -7.71
N ILE A 188 5.45 7.87 -6.41
CA ILE A 188 6.66 7.98 -5.58
C ILE A 188 7.33 6.60 -5.42
N ILE A 189 6.58 5.57 -5.05
CA ILE A 189 7.13 4.23 -4.73
C ILE A 189 7.70 3.52 -5.96
N ASP A 190 7.14 3.78 -7.14
CA ASP A 190 7.55 3.21 -8.43
C ASP A 190 8.54 4.11 -9.20
N SER A 191 8.99 5.22 -8.58
CA SER A 191 9.91 6.16 -9.21
C SER A 191 11.26 5.55 -9.51
N ASN A 192 11.91 6.09 -10.55
CA ASN A 192 13.29 5.74 -10.87
C ASN A 192 14.22 6.00 -9.66
N PRO A 193 15.18 5.12 -9.36
CA PRO A 193 16.12 5.30 -8.25
C PRO A 193 16.81 6.66 -8.19
N LYS A 194 17.03 7.31 -9.34
CA LYS A 194 17.66 8.64 -9.41
C LYS A 194 16.82 9.74 -8.76
N ASP A 195 15.50 9.70 -8.94
CA ASP A 195 14.58 10.74 -8.46
C ASP A 195 13.91 10.32 -7.14
N PHE A 196 13.98 9.03 -6.79
CA PHE A 196 13.24 8.45 -5.67
C PHE A 196 13.50 9.19 -4.36
N HIS A 197 14.77 9.45 -4.02
CA HIS A 197 15.13 10.11 -2.76
C HIS A 197 14.64 11.56 -2.68
N GLU A 198 14.65 12.29 -3.80
CA GLU A 198 14.14 13.66 -3.86
C GLU A 198 12.62 13.70 -3.73
N ARG A 199 11.91 12.78 -4.40
CA ARG A 199 10.44 12.69 -4.29
C ARG A 199 9.98 12.27 -2.90
N VAL A 200 10.69 11.31 -2.28
CA VAL A 200 10.46 10.91 -0.88
C VAL A 200 10.65 12.11 0.04
N GLN A 201 11.73 12.88 -0.16
CA GLN A 201 12.01 14.09 0.61
C GLN A 201 10.86 15.10 0.50
N GLU A 202 10.49 15.49 -0.72
CA GLU A 202 9.43 16.48 -0.96
C GLU A 202 8.10 16.03 -0.36
N PHE A 203 7.73 14.76 -0.56
CA PHE A 203 6.52 14.19 0.00
C PHE A 203 6.50 14.27 1.53
N LEU A 204 7.57 13.80 2.19
CA LEU A 204 7.62 13.76 3.65
C LEU A 204 7.71 15.16 4.27
N GLU A 205 8.40 16.12 3.62
CA GLU A 205 8.39 17.51 4.08
C GLU A 205 6.99 18.12 4.01
N ASN A 206 6.28 17.92 2.90
CA ASN A 206 4.90 18.39 2.78
C ASN A 206 3.99 17.73 3.81
N PHE A 207 4.16 16.42 4.05
CA PHE A 207 3.43 15.69 5.07
C PHE A 207 3.67 16.26 6.48
N ILE A 208 4.93 16.50 6.84
CA ILE A 208 5.29 17.04 8.16
C ILE A 208 4.79 18.47 8.33
N ASN A 209 4.94 19.32 7.31
CA ASN A 209 4.44 20.70 7.37
C ASN A 209 2.91 20.74 7.56
N MET A 210 2.17 19.86 6.88
CA MET A 210 0.71 19.76 7.07
C MET A 210 0.35 19.25 8.47
N THR A 211 1.17 18.35 9.02
CA THR A 211 1.01 17.86 10.40
C THR A 211 1.19 19.00 11.39
N ASP A 212 2.26 19.80 11.25
CA ASP A 212 2.54 20.95 12.10
C ASP A 212 1.37 21.94 12.08
N VAL A 213 0.84 22.27 10.89
CA VAL A 213 -0.30 23.20 10.73
C VAL A 213 -1.55 22.69 11.46
N GLU A 214 -1.93 21.43 11.26
CA GLU A 214 -3.13 20.88 11.92
C GLU A 214 -2.95 20.77 13.45
N LEU A 215 -1.76 20.42 13.94
CA LEU A 215 -1.48 20.39 15.38
C LEU A 215 -1.53 21.79 16.01
N GLU A 216 -0.99 22.81 15.34
CA GLU A 216 -1.07 24.20 15.77
C GLU A 216 -2.54 24.67 15.89
N GLU A 217 -3.39 24.31 14.93
CA GLU A 217 -4.84 24.59 14.97
C GLU A 217 -5.54 23.91 16.16
N GLU A 218 -5.07 22.72 16.56
CA GLU A 218 -5.57 21.97 17.72
C GLU A 218 -4.92 22.40 19.07
N ASN A 219 -4.06 23.43 19.08
CA ASN A 219 -3.23 23.85 20.22
C ASN A 219 -2.33 22.73 20.78
N GLN A 220 -1.86 21.84 19.91
CA GLN A 220 -0.91 20.79 20.21
C GLN A 220 0.44 21.10 19.57
N SER A 221 1.49 20.44 20.06
CA SER A 221 2.84 20.59 19.51
C SER A 221 3.52 19.23 19.44
N ILE A 222 4.32 19.01 18.40
CA ILE A 222 5.18 17.84 18.30
C ILE A 222 6.18 17.86 19.45
N GLU A 223 6.12 16.85 20.32
CA GLU A 223 7.05 16.71 21.43
C GLU A 223 8.48 16.52 20.92
N GLU A 224 9.43 17.23 21.53
CA GLU A 224 10.86 17.04 21.27
C GLU A 224 11.26 15.60 21.60
N GLY A 225 12.01 14.97 20.70
CA GLY A 225 12.40 13.56 20.84
C GLY A 225 11.35 12.55 20.35
N SER A 226 10.18 12.99 19.90
CA SER A 226 9.24 12.12 19.19
C SER A 226 9.78 11.63 17.84
N ALA A 227 9.19 10.56 17.29
CA ALA A 227 9.55 10.06 15.97
C ALA A 227 9.29 11.10 14.85
N PHE A 228 8.28 11.94 15.02
CA PHE A 228 8.03 13.10 14.14
C PHE A 228 9.20 14.09 14.16
N TYR A 229 9.70 14.43 15.35
CA TYR A 229 10.87 15.31 15.50
C TYR A 229 12.11 14.70 14.85
N THR A 230 12.36 13.40 15.05
CA THR A 230 13.46 12.68 14.41
C THR A 230 13.39 12.74 12.89
N LEU A 231 12.22 12.46 12.31
CA LEU A 231 12.02 12.57 10.86
C LEU A 231 12.26 14.00 10.36
N LYS A 232 11.70 15.01 11.04
CA LYS A 232 11.88 16.43 10.70
C LYS A 232 13.36 16.83 10.67
N LYS A 233 14.15 16.36 11.65
CA LYS A 233 15.59 16.58 11.70
C LYS A 233 16.31 15.93 10.51
N VAL A 234 16.03 14.66 10.23
CA VAL A 234 16.64 13.93 9.09
C VAL A 234 16.31 14.58 7.75
N LEU A 235 15.09 15.08 7.58
CA LEU A 235 14.69 15.81 6.38
C LEU A 235 15.49 17.12 6.25
N LYS A 236 15.63 17.89 7.33
CA LYS A 236 16.41 19.14 7.31
C LYS A 236 17.88 18.91 6.97
N ASP A 237 18.51 17.92 7.60
CA ASP A 237 19.93 17.61 7.40
C ASP A 237 20.22 17.21 5.93
N TYR A 238 19.29 16.50 5.29
CA TYR A 238 19.41 16.12 3.88
C TYR A 238 19.45 17.32 2.92
N ARG A 239 18.62 18.35 3.16
CA ARG A 239 18.66 19.59 2.37
C ARG A 239 20.01 20.29 2.52
N GLU A 240 20.51 20.42 3.74
CA GLU A 240 21.77 21.12 4.01
C GLU A 240 22.97 20.48 3.33
N ILE A 241 22.96 19.15 3.14
CA ILE A 241 24.00 18.43 2.40
C ILE A 241 23.90 18.71 0.89
N ASN A 242 22.69 18.63 0.32
CA ASN A 242 22.50 18.80 -1.11
C ASN A 242 22.70 20.25 -1.60
N TYR A 243 22.51 21.26 -0.73
CA TYR A 243 22.78 22.66 -1.08
C TYR A 243 24.26 23.09 -0.89
N LYS A 244 25.11 22.22 -0.33
CA LYS A 244 26.56 22.47 -0.15
C LYS A 244 27.43 21.89 -1.28
N VAL A 245 26.82 21.27 -2.29
CA VAL A 245 27.45 20.71 -3.49
C VAL A 245 27.10 21.59 -4.69
#